data_AF-A0A2J8R800-F1
#
_entry.id   AF-A0A2J8R800-F1
#
_cell.length_a   1.000
_cell.length_b   1.000
_cell.length_c   1.000
_cell.angle_alpha   90.00
_cell.angle_beta   90.00
_cell.angle_gamma   90.00
#
_symmetry.space_group_name_H-M   'P 1'
#
loop_
_entity.id
_entity.type
_entity.pdbx_description
1 polymer ?
#
loop_
_entity_poly.entity_id
_entity_poly.type
_entity_poly.pdbx_seq_one_letter_code
_entity_poly.pdbx_strand_id
1 'polypeptide(L)' 'FEGRKYCEHDFQMLFAPCCHQCGEFIIGRVIKAMNNSWHPECFRCDLCQEVLADIGFVKNAG' A
#
# COMPACT_ATOMS: atom_id res chain seq x y z
N PHE A 1 0.54 34.61 -7.87
CA PHE A 1 0.41 33.14 -7.98
C PHE A 1 1.32 32.52 -6.92
N GLU A 2 1.01 32.68 -5.64
CA GLU A 2 1.98 32.43 -4.58
C GLU A 2 1.58 31.24 -3.71
N GLY A 3 2.51 30.29 -3.58
CA GLY A 3 2.88 29.82 -2.25
C GLY A 3 1.97 28.81 -1.58
N ARG A 4 1.54 27.74 -2.27
CA ARG A 4 1.23 26.52 -1.53
C ARG A 4 2.55 25.89 -1.07
N LYS A 5 2.97 26.28 0.13
CA LYS A 5 3.94 25.51 0.92
C LYS A 5 3.25 24.22 1.32
N TYR A 6 3.30 23.23 0.44
CA TYR A 6 3.01 21.86 0.82
C TYR A 6 4.02 21.52 1.91
N CYS A 7 3.55 21.35 3.15
CA CYS A 7 4.36 20.69 4.17
C CYS A 7 4.76 19.32 3.62
N GLU A 8 5.89 18.75 4.06
CA GLU A 8 6.36 17.41 3.61
C GLU A 8 5.24 16.34 3.65
N HIS A 9 4.27 16.55 4.53
CA HIS A 9 3.02 15.81 4.67
C HIS A 9 2.11 15.77 3.42
N ASP A 10 1.90 16.89 2.73
CA ASP A 10 1.07 16.97 1.52
C ASP A 10 1.76 16.32 0.32
N PHE A 11 3.09 16.48 0.21
CA PHE A 11 3.86 15.75 -0.81
C PHE A 11 3.75 14.25 -0.55
N GLN A 12 3.89 13.80 0.70
CA GLN A 12 3.67 12.39 1.05
C GLN A 12 2.25 11.92 0.71
N MET A 13 1.20 12.73 0.90
CA MET A 13 -0.17 12.35 0.53
C MET A 13 -0.42 12.32 -0.98
N LEU A 14 0.18 13.24 -1.75
CA LEU A 14 0.05 13.28 -3.22
C LEU A 14 0.72 12.09 -3.90
N PHE A 15 1.77 11.54 -3.30
CA PHE A 15 2.55 10.42 -3.86
C PHE A 15 2.37 9.09 -3.09
N ALA A 16 1.60 9.09 -1.99
CA ALA A 16 1.35 7.88 -1.22
C ALA A 16 0.52 6.90 -2.06
N PRO A 17 0.96 5.63 -2.16
CA PRO A 17 0.16 4.62 -2.82
C PRO A 17 -1.11 4.34 -2.00
N CYS A 18 -2.25 4.18 -2.69
CA CYS A 18 -3.50 3.79 -2.07
C CYS A 18 -3.56 2.27 -1.90
N CYS A 19 -4.04 1.82 -0.75
CA CYS A 19 -4.28 0.40 -0.51
C CYS A 19 -5.47 -0.09 -1.31
N HIS A 20 -5.27 -1.16 -2.09
CA HIS A 20 -6.34 -1.74 -2.88
C HIS A 20 -7.43 -2.42 -2.03
N GLN A 21 -7.11 -2.88 -0.81
CA GLN A 21 -8.07 -3.55 0.07
C GLN A 21 -9.03 -2.60 0.80
N CYS A 22 -8.50 -1.52 1.40
CA CYS A 22 -9.28 -0.59 2.22
C CYS A 22 -9.53 0.76 1.53
N GLY A 23 -8.81 1.07 0.45
CA GLY A 23 -8.93 2.33 -0.28
C GLY A 23 -8.21 3.51 0.36
N GLU A 24 -7.56 3.33 1.52
CA GLU A 24 -6.86 4.39 2.25
C GLU A 24 -5.40 4.54 1.81
N PHE A 25 -4.85 5.74 2.01
CA PHE A 25 -3.44 6.02 1.72
C PHE A 25 -2.51 5.20 2.62
N ILE A 26 -1.47 4.60 2.04
CA ILE A 26 -0.48 3.84 2.78
C ILE A 26 0.60 4.79 3.26
N ILE A 27 0.56 5.13 4.55
CA ILE A 27 1.57 5.96 5.20
C ILE A 27 2.62 5.05 5.83
N GLY A 28 3.84 5.05 5.30
CA GLY A 28 4.95 4.24 5.79
C GLY A 28 5.23 3.00 4.93
N ARG A 29 5.13 1.80 5.51
CA ARG A 29 5.50 0.55 4.83
C ARG A 29 4.43 0.15 3.82
N VAL A 30 4.79 0.14 2.54
CA VAL A 30 3.93 -0.33 1.43
C VAL A 30 4.35 -1.71 0.93
N ILE A 31 3.36 -2.58 0.73
CA ILE A 31 3.54 -3.85 0.02
C ILE A 31 3.11 -3.66 -1.44
N LYS A 32 4.05 -3.81 -2.38
CA LYS A 32 3.77 -3.78 -3.82
C LYS A 32 3.63 -5.21 -4.34
N ALA A 33 2.40 -5.60 -4.66
CA ALA A 33 2.04 -6.96 -5.05
C ALA A 33 0.89 -6.95 -6.06
N MET A 34 0.91 -7.87 -7.03
CA MET A 34 -0.12 -7.98 -8.07
C MET A 34 -0.36 -6.66 -8.83
N ASN A 35 0.71 -5.89 -9.10
CA ASN A 35 0.65 -4.57 -9.73
C ASN A 35 -0.15 -3.51 -8.92
N ASN A 36 -0.49 -3.81 -7.67
CA ASN A 36 -1.23 -2.96 -6.76
C ASN A 36 -0.40 -2.70 -5.49
N SER A 37 -0.88 -1.76 -4.69
CA SER A 37 -0.28 -1.42 -3.40
C SER A 37 -1.20 -1.78 -2.26
N TRP A 38 -0.62 -2.24 -1.16
CA TRP A 38 -1.36 -2.78 -0.02
C TRP A 38 -0.69 -2.38 1.29
N HIS A 39 -1.49 -2.15 2.34
CA HIS A 39 -0.94 -2.13 3.70
C HIS A 39 -0.44 -3.54 4.06
N PRO A 40 0.62 -3.64 4.89
CA PRO A 40 1.10 -4.94 5.36
C PRO A 40 -0.01 -5.75 6.03
N GLU A 41 -0.91 -5.10 6.77
CA GLU A 41 -2.04 -5.74 7.45
C GLU A 41 -3.18 -6.13 6.50
N CYS A 42 -3.31 -5.39 5.40
CA CYS A 42 -4.33 -5.63 4.38
C CYS A 42 -3.91 -6.68 3.35
N PHE A 43 -2.60 -6.93 3.21
CA PHE A 43 -2.08 -7.90 2.27
C PHE A 43 -2.16 -9.31 2.85
N ARG A 44 -3.36 -9.89 2.78
CA ARG A 44 -3.68 -11.21 3.31
C ARG A 44 -4.09 -12.19 2.22
N CYS A 45 -3.86 -13.47 2.46
CA CYS A 45 -4.32 -14.53 1.57
C CYS A 45 -5.84 -14.62 1.60
N ASP A 46 -6.50 -14.70 0.44
CA ASP A 46 -7.96 -14.85 0.40
C ASP A 46 -8.42 -16.17 1.03
N LEU A 47 -7.62 -17.23 0.88
CA LEU A 47 -7.94 -18.59 1.34
C LEU A 47 -7.74 -18.77 2.85
N CYS A 48 -6.60 -18.34 3.39
CA CYS A 48 -6.28 -18.53 4.82
C CYS A 48 -6.39 -17.26 5.67
N GLN A 49 -6.63 -16.10 5.06
CA GLN A 49 -6.69 -14.78 5.72
C GLN A 49 -5.41 -14.40 6.50
N GLU A 50 -4.31 -15.13 6.28
CA GLU A 50 -3.02 -14.84 6.91
C GLU A 50 -2.32 -13.67 6.23
N VAL A 51 -1.64 -12.86 7.02
CA VAL A 51 -0.87 -11.70 6.55
C VAL A 51 0.38 -12.18 5.81
N LEU A 52 0.39 -11.96 4.50
CA LEU A 52 1.48 -12.37 3.61
C LEU A 52 2.67 -11.39 3.62
N ALA A 53 2.55 -10.27 4.32
CA ALA A 53 3.59 -9.25 4.41
C ALA A 53 4.86 -9.71 5.15
N ASP A 54 4.73 -10.71 6.04
CA ASP A 54 5.85 -11.25 6.84
C ASP A 54 6.31 -12.63 6.34
N ILE A 55 5.38 -13.44 5.83
CA ILE A 55 5.61 -14.84 5.44
C ILE A 55 6.28 -14.96 4.04
N GLY A 56 6.24 -13.88 3.25
CA GLY A 56 6.66 -13.88 1.85
C GLY A 56 5.58 -14.54 0.97
N PHE A 57 5.31 -13.94 -0.20
CA PHE A 57 4.29 -14.44 -1.11
C PHE A 57 4.88 -14.81 -2.47
N VAL A 58 4.35 -15.86 -3.08
CA VAL A 58 4.65 -16.24 -4.45
C VAL A 58 3.38 -16.04 -5.26
N LYS A 59 3.46 -15.20 -6.30
CA LYS A 59 2.41 -15.18 -7.33
C LYS A 59 2.54 -16.47 -8.14
N ASN A 60 1.57 -17.37 -8.04
CA ASN A 60 1.40 -18.39 -9.07
C ASN A 60 0.94 -17.67 -10.34
N ALA A 61 1.89 -17.18 -11.11
CA ALA A 61 1.67 -16.84 -12.52
C ALA A 61 1.51 -18.19 -13.22
N GLY A 62 0.26 -18.61 -13.41
CA GLY A 62 -0.08 -19.81 -14.16
C GLY A 62 0.44 -19.75 -15.60
#